data_AF-A0A5D2JXK5-F1
#
_entry.id   AF-A0A5D2JXK5-F1
#
_cell.length_a   1.000
_cell.length_b   1.000
_cell.length_c   1.000
_cell.angle_alpha   90.00
_cell.angle_beta   90.00
_cell.angle_gamma   90.00
#
_symmetry.space_group_name_H-M   'P 1'
#
loop_
_entity.id
_entity.type
_entity.pdbx_description
1 polymer ?
#
loop_
_entity_poly.entity_id
_entity_poly.type
_entity_poly.pdbx_seq_one_letter_code
_entity_poly.pdbx_strand_id
1 'polypeptide(L)'
;MGRVLRETPNPPLSSSAEGATTSSTSVMKTLNGSHHFKITGYSQSKGTGVGKYIASDMFMVGGYLWAVYFYPDGKSPEDNAAYVSLFIALASEGTDVRALFELTLLDQSGKERHKVHSHFGRTLESGPYTLKYRGSMWGYKRFFRRTLLEQSDYLKNDCLSVHCSVGVVKSHTEGPKFYSIAVPPSRIGHHFGQLLKTGKGTDVSFEVDGEVFYAHKLVLAARSPVFRAQLFGPMKEQKQSR
;
A
#
# COMPACT_ATOMS: atom_id res chain seq x y z
N MET A 1 25.79 39.03 39.99
CA MET A 1 26.55 37.91 40.63
C MET A 1 26.02 36.60 40.06
N GLY A 2 26.54 36.15 38.91
CA GLY A 2 26.14 34.88 38.28
C GLY A 2 27.17 33.80 38.64
N ARG A 3 26.71 32.70 39.27
CA ARG A 3 27.53 31.54 39.65
C ARG A 3 28.11 30.86 38.39
N VAL A 4 29.43 30.69 38.35
CA VAL A 4 30.10 29.77 37.43
C VAL A 4 29.83 28.35 37.93
N LEU A 5 29.12 27.55 37.14
CA LEU A 5 28.99 26.11 37.37
C LEU A 5 30.21 25.41 36.77
N ARG A 6 30.91 24.62 37.60
CA ARG A 6 32.07 23.81 37.23
C ARG A 6 31.69 22.79 36.15
N GLU A 7 32.60 22.57 35.21
CA GLU A 7 32.52 21.52 34.20
C GLU A 7 32.39 20.14 34.85
N THR A 8 31.34 19.40 34.49
CA THR A 8 31.21 17.96 34.75
C THR A 8 32.02 17.18 33.72
N PRO A 9 32.73 16.10 34.08
CA PRO A 9 33.48 15.30 33.11
C PRO A 9 32.51 14.62 32.14
N ASN A 10 32.85 14.63 30.85
CA ASN A 10 32.11 13.91 29.81
C ASN A 10 31.97 12.42 30.18
N PRO A 11 30.78 11.81 30.06
CA PRO A 11 30.66 10.37 30.15
C PRO A 11 31.37 9.72 28.94
N PRO A 12 31.95 8.52 29.11
CA PRO A 12 32.60 7.84 28.01
C PRO A 12 31.56 7.51 26.94
N LEU A 13 31.90 7.80 25.68
CA LEU A 13 31.16 7.32 24.51
C LEU A 13 31.21 5.80 24.50
N SER A 14 30.19 5.14 25.07
CA SER A 14 29.94 3.73 24.81
C SER A 14 29.40 3.62 23.39
N SER A 15 30.27 3.33 22.43
CA SER A 15 29.86 2.86 21.11
C SER A 15 29.38 1.41 21.22
N SER A 16 28.24 1.19 21.85
CA SER A 16 27.49 -0.04 21.67
C SER A 16 26.72 0.10 20.37
N ALA A 17 27.36 -0.28 19.27
CA ALA A 17 26.63 -0.61 18.05
C ALA A 17 25.90 -1.95 18.30
N GLU A 18 24.85 -1.90 19.12
CA GLU A 18 23.85 -2.97 19.15
C GLU A 18 23.26 -3.03 17.74
N GLY A 19 23.44 -4.19 17.08
CA GLY A 19 22.88 -4.42 15.76
C GLY A 19 21.39 -4.09 15.78
N ALA A 20 20.99 -3.06 15.03
CA ALA A 20 19.60 -2.62 14.99
C ALA A 20 18.74 -3.79 14.52
N THR A 21 17.96 -4.36 15.43
CA THR A 21 17.04 -5.46 15.11
C THR A 21 15.90 -4.88 14.27
N THR A 22 15.79 -5.31 13.02
CA THR A 22 14.67 -4.91 12.14
C THR A 22 13.57 -5.97 12.19
N SER A 23 12.31 -5.54 12.23
CA SER A 23 11.14 -6.42 12.14
C SER A 23 10.17 -5.93 11.07
N SER A 24 9.41 -6.86 10.50
CA SER A 24 8.31 -6.58 9.58
C SER A 24 7.22 -7.65 9.72
N THR A 25 5.99 -7.29 9.42
CA THR A 25 4.83 -8.18 9.48
C THR A 25 4.15 -8.20 8.11
N SER A 26 3.96 -9.39 7.54
CA SER A 26 3.12 -9.55 6.35
C SER A 26 1.67 -9.73 6.78
N VAL A 27 0.80 -8.84 6.32
CA VAL A 27 -0.63 -8.87 6.62
C VAL A 27 -1.38 -9.29 5.36
N MET A 28 -2.22 -10.31 5.51
CA MET A 28 -3.11 -10.80 4.45
C MET A 28 -4.52 -10.27 4.71
N LYS A 29 -5.12 -9.60 3.73
CA LYS A 29 -6.50 -9.10 3.79
C LYS A 29 -7.30 -9.59 2.60
N THR A 30 -8.51 -10.06 2.85
CA THR A 30 -9.46 -10.40 1.78
C THR A 30 -10.41 -9.24 1.55
N LEU A 31 -10.52 -8.80 0.30
CA LEU A 31 -11.46 -7.79 -0.15
C LEU A 31 -12.62 -8.50 -0.86
N ASN A 32 -13.80 -8.44 -0.24
CA ASN A 32 -14.99 -9.13 -0.73
C ASN A 32 -15.87 -8.20 -1.57
N GLY A 33 -16.56 -8.78 -2.54
CA GLY A 33 -17.61 -8.14 -3.30
C GLY A 33 -18.50 -9.19 -3.96
N SER A 34 -19.67 -8.79 -4.42
CA SER A 34 -20.62 -9.69 -5.05
C SER A 34 -21.28 -9.06 -6.28
N HIS A 35 -21.85 -9.93 -7.12
CA HIS A 35 -22.53 -9.56 -8.34
C HIS A 35 -23.74 -10.46 -8.56
N HIS A 36 -24.85 -9.86 -8.98
CA HIS A 36 -26.06 -10.56 -9.35
C HIS A 36 -26.21 -10.57 -10.87
N PHE A 37 -26.17 -11.76 -11.46
CA PHE A 37 -26.27 -11.97 -12.89
C PHE A 37 -27.59 -12.67 -13.22
N LYS A 38 -28.50 -11.93 -13.86
CA LYS A 38 -29.76 -12.45 -14.38
C LYS A 38 -29.60 -12.81 -15.85
N ILE A 39 -29.88 -14.06 -16.20
CA ILE A 39 -29.88 -14.56 -17.58
C ILE A 39 -31.34 -14.67 -18.01
N THR A 40 -31.75 -13.90 -19.01
CA THR A 40 -33.09 -13.94 -19.59
C THR A 40 -33.06 -14.63 -20.94
N GLY A 41 -34.12 -15.33 -21.32
CA GLY A 41 -34.16 -16.01 -22.62
C GLY A 41 -33.38 -17.33 -22.64
N TYR A 42 -33.36 -18.07 -21.52
CA TYR A 42 -32.59 -19.32 -21.41
C TYR A 42 -32.91 -20.31 -22.54
N SER A 43 -34.18 -20.41 -22.93
CA SER A 43 -34.64 -21.26 -24.04
C SER A 43 -33.89 -21.00 -25.35
N GLN A 44 -33.58 -19.73 -25.64
CA GLN A 44 -32.85 -19.29 -26.83
C GLN A 44 -31.33 -19.40 -26.68
N SER A 45 -30.82 -19.50 -25.44
CA SER A 45 -29.39 -19.67 -25.20
C SER A 45 -28.86 -21.07 -25.48
N LYS A 46 -29.76 -22.07 -25.51
CA LYS A 46 -29.43 -23.47 -25.76
C LYS A 46 -29.17 -23.73 -27.24
N GLY A 47 -28.32 -24.71 -27.53
CA GLY A 47 -27.95 -25.05 -28.91
C GLY A 47 -26.97 -24.07 -29.54
N THR A 48 -26.45 -23.11 -28.77
CA THR A 48 -25.34 -22.24 -29.19
C THR A 48 -24.04 -23.01 -29.37
N GLY A 49 -23.95 -24.18 -28.74
CA GLY A 49 -22.85 -25.13 -28.90
C GLY A 49 -21.93 -25.16 -27.69
N VAL A 50 -21.30 -26.31 -27.48
CA VAL A 50 -20.36 -26.55 -26.40
C VAL A 50 -19.23 -25.50 -26.42
N GLY A 51 -18.90 -24.96 -25.25
CA GLY A 51 -17.86 -23.95 -25.10
C GLY A 51 -18.30 -22.52 -25.46
N LYS A 52 -19.54 -22.31 -25.93
CA LYS A 52 -20.12 -20.97 -26.03
C LYS A 52 -20.73 -20.56 -24.69
N TYR A 53 -20.58 -19.28 -24.35
CA TYR A 53 -21.02 -18.74 -23.08
C TYR A 53 -21.74 -17.41 -23.24
N ILE A 54 -22.54 -17.11 -22.22
CA ILE A 54 -23.11 -15.79 -21.95
C ILE A 54 -22.29 -15.19 -20.80
N ALA A 55 -21.80 -13.97 -20.99
CA ALA A 55 -21.08 -13.23 -19.97
C ALA A 55 -22.02 -12.30 -19.20
N SER A 56 -21.78 -12.15 -17.90
CA SER A 56 -22.29 -11.01 -17.14
C SER A 56 -21.58 -9.72 -17.55
N ASP A 57 -22.10 -8.60 -17.08
CA ASP A 57 -21.31 -7.37 -17.06
C ASP A 57 -20.11 -7.51 -16.11
N MET A 58 -19.13 -6.64 -16.28
CA MET A 58 -17.94 -6.62 -15.46
C MET A 58 -18.22 -5.95 -14.11
N PHE A 59 -17.64 -6.49 -13.04
CA PHE A 59 -17.75 -5.91 -11.70
C PHE A 59 -16.39 -5.87 -10.99
N MET A 60 -16.19 -4.87 -10.15
CA MET A 60 -14.90 -4.61 -9.50
C MET A 60 -14.84 -5.23 -8.10
N VAL A 61 -13.84 -6.06 -7.85
CA VAL A 61 -13.53 -6.60 -6.52
C VAL A 61 -12.02 -6.62 -6.33
N GLY A 62 -11.56 -6.07 -5.20
CA GLY A 62 -10.14 -6.03 -4.89
C GLY A 62 -9.29 -5.26 -5.91
N GLY A 63 -9.87 -4.32 -6.67
CA GLY A 63 -9.17 -3.57 -7.71
C GLY A 63 -8.98 -4.33 -9.04
N TYR A 64 -9.65 -5.47 -9.20
CA TYR A 64 -9.68 -6.22 -10.46
C TYR A 64 -11.10 -6.26 -11.00
N LEU A 65 -11.24 -6.32 -12.34
CA LEU A 65 -12.52 -6.54 -13.00
C LEU A 65 -12.76 -8.05 -13.16
N TRP A 66 -13.98 -8.47 -12.86
CA TRP A 66 -14.43 -9.84 -12.89
C TRP A 66 -15.69 -9.97 -13.75
N ALA A 67 -15.93 -11.14 -14.33
CA ALA A 67 -17.17 -11.45 -15.04
C ALA A 67 -17.57 -12.92 -14.81
N VAL A 68 -18.87 -13.18 -14.76
CA VAL A 68 -19.43 -14.54 -14.64
C VAL A 68 -19.74 -15.06 -16.03
N TYR A 69 -19.27 -16.26 -16.36
CA TYR A 69 -19.54 -16.94 -17.63
C TYR A 69 -20.44 -18.16 -17.40
N PHE A 70 -21.61 -18.14 -18.04
CA PHE A 70 -22.56 -19.24 -18.06
C PHE A 70 -22.50 -19.96 -19.41
N TYR A 71 -22.33 -21.28 -19.39
CA TYR A 71 -22.27 -22.13 -20.58
C TYR A 71 -23.52 -23.02 -20.63
N PRO A 72 -24.53 -22.68 -21.46
CA PRO A 72 -25.79 -23.42 -21.54
C PRO A 72 -25.62 -24.88 -21.99
N ASP A 73 -24.69 -25.12 -22.91
CA ASP A 73 -24.38 -26.45 -23.46
C ASP A 73 -23.08 -27.04 -22.89
N GLY A 74 -22.61 -26.50 -21.76
CA GLY A 74 -21.39 -26.94 -21.09
C GLY A 74 -20.10 -26.36 -21.68
N LYS A 75 -19.01 -26.39 -20.88
CA LYS A 75 -17.71 -25.81 -21.27
C LYS A 75 -16.86 -26.70 -22.18
N SER A 76 -16.94 -28.02 -22.03
CA SER A 76 -16.14 -29.00 -22.78
C SER A 76 -17.03 -30.10 -23.38
N PRO A 77 -16.62 -30.73 -24.50
CA PRO A 77 -17.43 -31.74 -25.19
C PRO A 77 -17.52 -33.06 -24.42
N GLU A 78 -16.68 -33.24 -23.41
CA GLU A 78 -16.56 -34.43 -22.54
C GLU A 78 -17.92 -34.96 -22.04
N ASP A 79 -18.88 -34.06 -21.79
CA ASP A 79 -20.17 -34.40 -21.19
C ASP A 79 -21.34 -34.35 -22.19
N ASN A 80 -21.09 -34.25 -23.51
CA ASN A 80 -22.13 -34.21 -24.55
C ASN A 80 -23.27 -33.20 -24.25
N ALA A 81 -22.91 -32.00 -23.77
CA ALA A 81 -23.84 -30.95 -23.35
C ALA A 81 -24.84 -31.36 -22.25
N ALA A 82 -24.55 -32.40 -21.45
CA ALA A 82 -25.46 -32.86 -20.38
C ALA A 82 -25.55 -31.91 -19.18
N TYR A 83 -24.58 -31.01 -19.01
CA TYR A 83 -24.48 -30.09 -17.89
C TYR A 83 -24.39 -28.64 -18.37
N VAL A 84 -25.01 -27.74 -17.60
CA VAL A 84 -24.63 -26.32 -17.64
C VAL A 84 -23.34 -26.11 -16.85
N SER A 85 -22.50 -25.19 -17.30
CA SER A 85 -21.29 -24.80 -16.58
C SER A 85 -21.34 -23.35 -16.14
N LEU A 86 -20.66 -23.05 -15.03
CA LEU A 86 -20.62 -21.69 -14.48
C LEU A 86 -19.21 -21.38 -13.97
N PHE A 87 -18.67 -20.24 -14.38
CA PHE A 87 -17.30 -19.82 -14.07
C PHE A 87 -17.24 -18.35 -13.69
N ILE A 88 -16.29 -18.02 -12.82
CA ILE A 88 -15.83 -16.66 -12.58
C ILE A 88 -14.52 -16.45 -13.35
N ALA A 89 -14.43 -15.36 -14.10
CA ALA A 89 -13.28 -15.02 -14.94
C ALA A 89 -12.67 -13.68 -14.52
N LEU A 90 -11.35 -13.60 -14.57
CA LEU A 90 -10.62 -12.33 -14.44
C LEU A 90 -10.72 -11.56 -15.77
N ALA A 91 -11.38 -10.40 -15.75
CA ALA A 91 -11.64 -9.61 -16.94
C ALA A 91 -10.62 -8.47 -17.16
N SER A 92 -9.96 -8.00 -16.09
CA SER A 92 -8.85 -7.04 -16.17
C SER A 92 -7.50 -7.73 -16.35
N GLU A 93 -6.47 -6.96 -16.68
CA GLU A 93 -5.08 -7.41 -16.54
C GLU A 93 -4.77 -7.70 -15.06
N GLY A 94 -3.95 -8.71 -14.81
CA GLY A 94 -3.52 -9.12 -13.49
C GLY A 94 -2.72 -10.41 -13.55
N THR A 95 -1.67 -10.49 -12.74
CA THR A 95 -0.79 -11.67 -12.63
C THR A 95 -0.95 -12.27 -11.25
N ASP A 96 -1.13 -13.59 -11.20
CA ASP A 96 -1.25 -14.38 -9.97
C ASP A 96 -2.24 -13.81 -8.94
N VAL A 97 -3.40 -13.35 -9.42
CA VAL A 97 -4.47 -12.83 -8.58
C VAL A 97 -5.05 -13.97 -7.75
N ARG A 98 -4.83 -13.93 -6.44
CA ARG A 98 -5.39 -14.91 -5.49
C ARG A 98 -6.81 -14.52 -5.10
N ALA A 99 -7.78 -15.38 -5.38
CA ALA A 99 -9.18 -15.13 -5.05
C ALA A 99 -9.91 -16.37 -4.54
N LEU A 100 -10.83 -16.12 -3.61
CA LEU A 100 -11.92 -17.01 -3.23
C LEU A 100 -13.14 -16.65 -4.06
N PHE A 101 -14.02 -17.62 -4.29
CA PHE A 101 -15.29 -17.34 -4.94
C PHE A 101 -16.40 -18.26 -4.45
N GLU A 102 -17.62 -17.80 -4.65
CA GLU A 102 -18.85 -18.56 -4.50
C GLU A 102 -19.70 -18.34 -5.74
N LEU A 103 -20.28 -19.43 -6.24
CA LEU A 103 -21.24 -19.40 -7.33
C LEU A 103 -22.53 -20.03 -6.85
N THR A 104 -23.58 -19.23 -6.85
CA THR A 104 -24.88 -19.61 -6.32
C THR A 104 -25.94 -19.44 -7.41
N LEU A 105 -26.62 -20.53 -7.74
CA LEU A 105 -27.81 -20.50 -8.56
C LEU A 105 -29.04 -20.37 -7.64
N LEU A 106 -29.76 -19.26 -7.80
CA LEU A 106 -30.85 -18.88 -6.90
C LEU A 106 -32.13 -19.66 -7.21
N ASP A 107 -32.79 -20.07 -6.14
CA ASP A 107 -34.13 -20.64 -6.15
C ASP A 107 -35.13 -19.51 -6.37
N GLN A 108 -36.09 -19.72 -7.27
CA GLN A 108 -37.11 -18.73 -7.61
C GLN A 108 -38.51 -19.14 -7.15
N SER A 109 -38.62 -20.20 -6.34
CA SER A 109 -39.88 -20.62 -5.69
C SER A 109 -40.19 -19.85 -4.41
N GLY A 110 -39.19 -19.17 -3.83
CA GLY A 110 -39.31 -18.48 -2.55
C GLY A 110 -39.01 -19.40 -1.35
N LYS A 111 -38.48 -20.60 -1.59
CA LYS A 111 -38.10 -21.57 -0.55
C LYS A 111 -36.64 -21.45 -0.12
N GLU A 112 -35.89 -20.53 -0.73
CA GLU A 112 -34.47 -20.26 -0.45
C GLU A 112 -33.55 -21.47 -0.60
N ARG A 113 -33.95 -22.48 -1.39
CA ARG A 113 -33.17 -23.70 -1.64
C ARG A 113 -32.13 -23.49 -2.73
N HIS A 114 -31.21 -22.56 -2.49
CA HIS A 114 -30.19 -22.19 -3.46
C HIS A 114 -29.18 -23.31 -3.70
N LYS A 115 -28.71 -23.46 -4.94
CA LYS A 115 -27.57 -24.31 -5.24
C LYS A 115 -26.28 -23.52 -5.10
N VAL A 116 -25.57 -23.76 -4.01
CA VAL A 116 -24.34 -23.03 -3.64
C VAL A 116 -23.11 -23.90 -3.87
N HIS A 117 -22.09 -23.34 -4.52
CA HIS A 117 -20.74 -23.87 -4.48
C HIS A 117 -19.79 -22.79 -3.96
N SER A 118 -19.36 -22.91 -2.71
CA SER A 118 -18.54 -21.91 -2.02
C SER A 118 -17.11 -22.39 -1.77
N HIS A 119 -16.17 -21.48 -1.89
CA HIS A 119 -14.79 -21.64 -1.43
C HIS A 119 -14.45 -20.73 -0.25
N PHE A 120 -15.42 -19.98 0.27
CA PHE A 120 -15.25 -19.30 1.54
C PHE A 120 -15.30 -20.31 2.70
N GLY A 121 -14.47 -20.10 3.72
CA GLY A 121 -14.51 -20.90 4.95
C GLY A 121 -14.08 -22.38 4.81
N ARG A 122 -13.46 -22.79 3.70
CA ARG A 122 -12.87 -24.13 3.59
C ARG A 122 -11.70 -24.29 4.57
N THR A 123 -11.51 -25.51 5.07
CA THR A 123 -10.39 -25.90 5.92
C THR A 123 -9.04 -25.54 5.27
N LEU A 124 -8.01 -25.38 6.11
CA LEU A 124 -6.66 -24.88 5.78
C LEU A 124 -5.98 -25.55 4.56
N GLU A 125 -6.48 -26.70 4.11
CA GLU A 125 -5.94 -27.49 3.01
C GLU A 125 -6.23 -26.95 1.60
N SER A 126 -7.24 -26.09 1.43
CA SER A 126 -7.56 -25.48 0.12
C SER A 126 -7.51 -23.96 0.21
N GLY A 127 -6.35 -23.40 -0.13
CA GLY A 127 -6.14 -21.97 -0.23
C GLY A 127 -6.89 -21.32 -1.40
N PRO A 128 -6.79 -19.98 -1.54
CA PRO A 128 -7.41 -19.25 -2.64
C PRO A 128 -6.89 -19.71 -4.01
N TYR A 129 -7.75 -19.64 -5.03
CA TYR A 129 -7.37 -19.93 -6.39
C TYR A 129 -6.49 -18.83 -6.97
N THR A 130 -5.51 -19.21 -7.78
CA THR A 130 -4.64 -18.26 -8.46
C THR A 130 -5.10 -18.10 -9.91
N LEU A 131 -5.43 -16.86 -10.30
CA LEU A 131 -5.77 -16.48 -11.66
C LEU A 131 -4.56 -15.79 -12.29
N LYS A 132 -3.96 -16.45 -13.28
CA LYS A 132 -2.61 -16.12 -13.74
C LYS A 132 -2.54 -14.94 -14.71
N TYR A 133 -3.60 -14.69 -15.46
CA TYR A 133 -3.67 -13.69 -16.53
C TYR A 133 -5.12 -13.36 -16.85
N ARG A 134 -5.34 -12.29 -17.64
CA ARG A 134 -6.67 -11.88 -18.13
C ARG A 134 -7.34 -13.00 -18.94
N GLY A 135 -8.57 -13.35 -18.57
CA GLY A 135 -9.32 -14.45 -19.17
C GLY A 135 -9.12 -15.79 -18.45
N SER A 136 -8.17 -15.89 -17.51
CA SER A 136 -8.11 -17.02 -16.57
C SER A 136 -9.43 -17.12 -15.81
N MET A 137 -9.93 -18.34 -15.62
CA MET A 137 -11.23 -18.58 -14.99
C MET A 137 -11.23 -19.81 -14.12
N TRP A 138 -12.07 -19.79 -13.09
CA TRP A 138 -12.33 -20.91 -12.18
C TRP A 138 -13.82 -21.10 -12.00
N GLY A 139 -14.23 -22.34 -11.75
CA GLY A 139 -15.65 -22.69 -11.68
C GLY A 139 -15.89 -24.17 -11.92
N TYR A 140 -17.08 -24.50 -12.36
CA TYR A 140 -17.57 -25.88 -12.40
C TYR A 140 -18.05 -26.25 -13.80
N LYS A 141 -17.34 -27.19 -14.44
CA LYS A 141 -17.77 -27.79 -15.72
C LYS A 141 -19.14 -28.47 -15.58
N ARG A 142 -19.33 -29.23 -14.50
CA ARG A 142 -20.58 -29.94 -14.19
C ARG A 142 -21.35 -29.19 -13.10
N PHE A 143 -21.66 -27.91 -13.33
CA PHE A 143 -22.31 -27.10 -12.29
C PHE A 143 -23.68 -27.68 -11.94
N PHE A 144 -24.55 -27.91 -12.94
CA PHE A 144 -25.84 -28.57 -12.74
C PHE A 144 -26.27 -29.34 -13.98
N ARG A 145 -26.96 -30.48 -13.79
CA ARG A 145 -27.44 -31.29 -14.92
C ARG A 145 -28.55 -30.52 -15.64
N ARG A 146 -28.42 -30.36 -16.96
CA ARG A 146 -29.32 -29.50 -17.74
C ARG A 146 -30.78 -29.94 -17.68
N THR A 147 -31.04 -31.24 -17.80
CA THR A 147 -32.40 -31.79 -17.71
C THR A 147 -33.06 -31.54 -16.36
N LEU A 148 -32.27 -31.57 -15.27
CA LEU A 148 -32.77 -31.25 -13.93
C LEU A 148 -32.96 -29.74 -13.74
N LEU A 149 -32.10 -28.91 -14.35
CA LEU A 149 -32.24 -27.45 -14.34
C LEU A 149 -33.60 -27.04 -14.90
N GLU A 150 -33.94 -27.60 -16.05
CA GLU A 150 -35.14 -27.26 -16.80
C GLU A 150 -36.44 -27.69 -16.11
N GLN A 151 -36.34 -28.64 -15.18
CA GLN A 151 -37.46 -29.13 -14.37
C GLN A 151 -37.49 -28.52 -12.97
N SER A 152 -36.55 -27.63 -12.64
CA SER A 152 -36.37 -27.10 -11.29
C SER A 152 -36.96 -25.70 -11.10
N ASP A 153 -37.13 -25.33 -9.84
CA ASP A 153 -37.48 -23.97 -9.41
C ASP A 153 -36.37 -22.93 -9.65
N TYR A 154 -35.20 -23.34 -10.18
CA TYR A 154 -34.12 -22.42 -10.54
C TYR A 154 -34.38 -21.70 -11.87
N LEU A 155 -35.15 -22.29 -12.78
CA LEU A 155 -35.53 -21.70 -14.06
C LEU A 155 -37.00 -21.28 -14.00
N LYS A 156 -37.26 -19.97 -13.99
CA LYS A 156 -38.61 -19.43 -13.90
C LYS A 156 -38.79 -18.31 -14.91
N ASN A 157 -39.90 -18.33 -15.65
CA ASN A 157 -40.20 -17.35 -16.70
C ASN A 157 -39.04 -17.18 -17.69
N ASP A 158 -38.45 -18.31 -18.11
CA ASP A 158 -37.29 -18.36 -19.01
C ASP A 158 -36.04 -17.59 -18.51
N CYS A 159 -35.95 -17.41 -17.19
CA CYS A 159 -34.86 -16.69 -16.54
C CYS A 159 -34.12 -17.56 -15.51
N LEU A 160 -32.80 -17.44 -15.50
CA LEU A 160 -31.93 -17.93 -14.42
C LEU A 160 -31.38 -16.74 -13.64
N SER A 161 -31.09 -16.96 -12.36
CA SER A 161 -30.57 -15.95 -11.46
C SER A 161 -29.34 -16.49 -10.73
N VAL A 162 -28.18 -15.89 -10.99
CA VAL A 162 -26.90 -16.30 -10.42
C VAL A 162 -26.38 -15.22 -9.48
N HIS A 163 -26.10 -15.57 -8.24
CA HIS A 163 -25.35 -14.73 -7.31
C HIS A 163 -23.89 -15.22 -7.27
N CYS A 164 -22.95 -14.30 -7.45
CA CYS A 164 -21.53 -14.58 -7.35
C CYS A 164 -20.91 -13.71 -6.26
N SER A 165 -20.12 -14.33 -5.38
CA SER A 165 -19.28 -13.63 -4.41
C SER A 165 -17.82 -13.88 -4.74
N VAL A 166 -16.98 -12.86 -4.67
CA VAL A 166 -15.53 -12.94 -4.90
C VAL A 166 -14.79 -12.32 -3.72
N GLY A 167 -13.72 -12.97 -3.26
CA GLY A 167 -12.85 -12.49 -2.20
C GLY A 167 -11.41 -12.43 -2.66
N VAL A 168 -10.90 -11.25 -3.00
CA VAL A 168 -9.52 -11.07 -3.48
C VAL A 168 -8.56 -10.94 -2.31
N VAL A 169 -7.56 -11.81 -2.25
CA VAL A 169 -6.55 -11.81 -1.18
C VAL A 169 -5.40 -10.90 -1.57
N LYS A 170 -5.21 -9.82 -0.81
CA LYS A 170 -4.08 -8.90 -0.93
C LYS A 170 -3.13 -9.06 0.25
N SER A 171 -1.84 -8.93 -0.01
CA SER A 171 -0.81 -8.82 1.01
C SER A 171 -0.25 -7.41 1.04
N HIS A 172 -0.02 -6.87 2.23
CA HIS A 172 0.85 -5.71 2.41
C HIS A 172 1.82 -5.97 3.57
N THR A 173 3.02 -5.42 3.47
CA THR A 173 4.03 -5.52 4.52
C THR A 173 3.97 -4.29 5.38
N GLU A 174 3.75 -4.49 6.68
CA GLU A 174 3.87 -3.45 7.69
C GLU A 174 5.26 -3.53 8.31
N GLY A 175 5.88 -2.37 8.50
CA GLY A 175 7.19 -2.24 9.14
C GLY A 175 7.32 -0.88 9.79
N PRO A 176 8.39 -0.64 10.57
CA PRO A 176 8.66 0.65 11.18
C PRO A 176 8.65 1.73 10.08
N LYS A 177 7.76 2.72 10.21
CA LYS A 177 7.77 3.88 9.32
C LYS A 177 9.07 4.64 9.60
N PHE A 178 10.00 4.64 8.65
CA PHE A 178 11.19 5.48 8.72
C PHE A 178 10.77 6.93 8.52
N TYR A 179 10.57 7.66 9.62
CA TYR A 179 10.41 9.11 9.57
C TYR A 179 11.78 9.73 9.30
N SER A 180 12.04 10.06 8.04
CA SER A 180 13.17 10.89 7.65
C SER A 180 12.80 12.36 7.94
N ILE A 181 13.41 12.95 8.97
CA ILE A 181 13.34 14.40 9.17
C ILE A 181 14.38 15.01 8.24
N ALA A 182 13.92 15.74 7.23
CA ALA A 182 14.81 16.50 6.36
C ALA A 182 15.49 17.61 7.19
N VAL A 183 16.77 17.44 7.51
CA VAL A 183 17.55 18.45 8.22
C VAL A 183 17.96 19.53 7.21
N PRO A 184 17.54 20.80 7.39
CA PRO A 184 17.91 21.85 6.45
C PRO A 184 19.43 22.12 6.54
N PRO A 185 20.06 22.55 5.43
CA PRO A 185 21.47 22.95 5.43
C PRO A 185 21.74 24.04 6.48
N SER A 186 22.89 23.95 7.16
CA SER A 186 23.26 24.92 8.18
C SER A 186 23.43 26.33 7.58
N ARG A 187 22.73 27.31 8.17
CA ARG A 187 22.83 28.75 7.81
C ARG A 187 23.77 29.54 8.73
N ILE A 188 24.59 28.86 9.52
CA ILE A 188 25.43 29.49 10.54
C ILE A 188 26.39 30.55 9.95
N GLY A 189 26.99 30.27 8.78
CA GLY A 189 27.85 31.23 8.09
C GLY A 189 27.12 32.50 7.67
N HIS A 190 25.89 32.38 7.17
CA HIS A 190 25.05 33.53 6.83
C HIS A 190 24.70 34.35 8.06
N HIS A 191 24.34 33.71 9.18
CA HIS A 191 24.00 34.41 10.43
C HIS A 191 25.20 35.18 11.00
N PHE A 192 26.41 34.59 11.00
CA PHE A 192 27.62 35.32 11.41
C PHE A 192 27.98 36.45 10.43
N GLY A 193 27.82 36.23 9.13
CA GLY A 193 27.99 37.30 8.13
C GLY A 193 27.01 38.46 8.35
N GLN A 194 25.77 38.17 8.74
CA GLN A 194 24.79 39.20 9.05
C GLN A 194 25.16 39.97 10.33
N LEU A 195 25.66 39.30 11.38
CA LEU A 195 26.15 39.96 12.58
C LEU A 195 27.26 40.98 12.27
N LEU A 196 28.21 40.61 11.41
CA LEU A 196 29.25 41.51 10.94
C LEU A 196 28.66 42.71 10.19
N LYS A 197 27.76 42.46 9.22
CA LYS A 197 27.12 43.52 8.41
C LYS A 197 26.29 44.50 9.23
N THR A 198 25.57 44.02 10.25
CA THR A 198 24.70 44.89 11.07
C THR A 198 25.46 45.60 12.19
N GLY A 199 26.70 45.21 12.48
CA GLY A 199 27.48 45.76 13.62
C GLY A 199 26.86 45.48 14.99
N LYS A 200 25.89 44.57 15.08
CA LYS A 200 25.13 44.34 16.32
C LYS A 200 26.00 43.57 17.31
N GLY A 201 26.21 44.14 18.50
CA GLY A 201 26.99 43.51 19.56
C GLY A 201 28.49 43.44 19.28
N THR A 202 29.02 44.28 18.38
CA THR A 202 30.47 44.42 18.20
C THR A 202 31.11 44.96 19.46
N ASP A 203 32.22 44.39 19.87
CA ASP A 203 32.92 44.66 21.13
C ASP A 203 34.42 44.95 20.93
N VAL A 204 34.85 45.05 19.68
CA VAL A 204 36.17 45.51 19.23
C VAL A 204 36.04 46.30 17.92
N SER A 205 36.93 47.26 17.72
CA SER A 205 37.12 47.96 16.44
C SER A 205 38.60 47.95 16.06
N PHE A 206 38.88 47.91 14.77
CA PHE A 206 40.22 47.98 14.19
C PHE A 206 40.30 49.17 13.26
N GLU A 207 41.33 50.00 13.40
CA GLU A 207 41.64 51.05 12.46
C GLU A 207 42.68 50.53 11.46
N VAL A 208 42.37 50.62 10.17
CA VAL A 208 43.23 50.16 9.07
C VAL A 208 43.22 51.25 8.01
N ASP A 209 44.37 51.87 7.75
CA ASP A 209 44.55 52.95 6.76
C ASP A 209 43.52 54.10 6.89
N GLY A 210 43.15 54.43 8.13
CA GLY A 210 42.19 55.49 8.44
C GLY A 210 40.72 55.08 8.41
N GLU A 211 40.40 53.81 8.10
CA GLU A 211 39.06 53.26 8.17
C GLU A 211 38.86 52.41 9.43
N VAL A 212 37.71 52.57 10.10
CA VAL A 212 37.38 51.84 11.34
C VAL A 212 36.43 50.68 11.04
N PHE A 213 36.86 49.46 11.34
CA PHE A 213 36.11 48.21 11.18
C PHE A 213 35.66 47.67 12.53
N TYR A 214 34.35 47.53 12.72
CA TYR A 214 33.77 46.93 13.93
C TYR A 214 33.65 45.41 13.79
N ALA A 215 33.98 44.68 14.85
CA ALA A 215 33.97 43.22 14.85
C ALA A 215 33.64 42.61 16.23
N HIS A 216 33.63 41.28 16.29
CA HIS A 216 33.27 40.51 17.48
C HIS A 216 34.47 39.69 17.97
N LYS A 217 34.97 39.98 19.18
CA LYS A 217 36.17 39.36 19.75
C LYS A 217 36.09 37.84 19.76
N LEU A 218 34.94 37.28 20.17
CA LEU A 218 34.75 35.84 20.26
C LEU A 218 34.80 35.16 18.89
N VAL A 219 34.24 35.78 17.86
CA VAL A 219 34.26 35.25 16.49
C VAL A 219 35.68 35.27 15.94
N LEU A 220 36.41 36.38 16.12
CA LEU A 220 37.80 36.51 15.69
C LEU A 220 38.72 35.53 16.44
N ALA A 221 38.60 35.46 17.76
CA ALA A 221 39.41 34.55 18.59
C ALA A 221 39.10 33.06 18.33
N ALA A 222 37.88 32.71 17.93
CA ALA A 222 37.55 31.35 17.53
C ALA A 222 38.14 30.98 16.15
N ARG A 223 38.43 31.96 15.29
CA ARG A 223 38.86 31.74 13.90
C ARG A 223 40.32 32.12 13.63
N SER A 224 40.99 32.81 14.56
CA SER A 224 42.39 33.24 14.43
C SER A 224 43.13 33.11 15.77
N PRO A 225 44.16 32.24 15.84
CA PRO A 225 45.02 32.14 17.02
C PRO A 225 45.71 33.45 17.39
N VAL A 226 46.04 34.29 16.39
CA VAL A 226 46.66 35.61 16.59
C VAL A 226 45.68 36.54 17.31
N PHE A 227 44.45 36.67 16.80
CA PHE A 227 43.43 37.48 17.47
C PHE A 227 43.05 36.91 18.83
N ARG A 228 43.06 35.58 19.00
CA ARG A 228 42.85 34.96 20.31
C ARG A 228 43.90 35.41 21.32
N ALA A 229 45.18 35.36 20.96
CA ALA A 229 46.29 35.78 21.81
C ALA A 229 46.26 37.30 22.10
N GLN A 230 45.95 38.11 21.08
CA GLN A 230 45.87 39.56 21.21
C GLN A 230 44.69 40.03 22.08
N LEU A 231 43.52 39.40 21.95
CA LEU A 231 42.29 39.85 22.62
C LEU A 231 42.09 39.22 24.00
N PHE A 232 42.57 37.99 24.19
CA PHE A 232 42.34 37.19 25.42
C PHE A 232 43.62 36.60 26.03
N GLY A 233 44.77 36.72 25.36
CA GLY A 233 46.05 36.22 25.84
C GLY A 233 46.92 37.30 26.51
N PRO A 234 48.17 36.97 26.85
CA PRO A 234 49.09 37.87 27.57
C PRO A 234 49.51 39.09 26.74
N MET A 235 49.25 39.10 25.42
CA MET A 235 49.48 40.24 24.52
C MET A 235 48.35 41.27 24.54
N LYS A 236 47.36 41.12 25.43
CA LYS A 236 46.28 42.08 25.59
C LYS A 236 46.84 43.42 26.06
N GLU A 237 46.70 44.45 25.24
CA GLU A 237 47.10 45.82 25.60
C GLU A 237 46.43 46.22 26.92
N GLN A 238 47.25 46.56 27.93
CA GLN A 238 46.79 47.18 29.15
C GLN A 238 46.50 48.64 28.83
N LYS A 239 45.22 49.04 28.85
CA LYS A 239 44.84 50.45 28.73
C LYS A 239 45.53 51.25 29.86
N GLN A 240 46.54 52.05 29.53
CA GLN A 240 47.01 53.12 30.40
C GLN A 240 45.90 54.16 30.50
N SER A 241 45.36 54.33 31.71
CA SER A 241 44.43 55.40 32.07
C SER A 241 45.13 56.75 31.89
N ARG A 242 44.54 57.64 31.09
CA ARG A 242 44.67 59.09 31.29
C ARG A 242 43.54 59.55 32.20
#